data_AF-A0A4Q2YYC9-F1
#
_entry.id   AF-A0A4Q2YYC9-F1
#
_cell.length_a   1.000
_cell.length_b   1.000
_cell.length_c   1.000
_cell.angle_alpha   90.00
_cell.angle_beta   90.00
_cell.angle_gamma   90.00
#
_symmetry.space_group_name_H-M   'P 1'
#
loop_
_entity.id
_entity.type
_entity.pdbx_description
1 polymer ?
#
loop_
_entity_poly.entity_id
_entity_poly.type
_entity_poly.pdbx_seq_one_letter_code
_entity_poly.pdbx_strand_id
1 'polypeptide(L)'
;MPDAANGAWDYSGAEGGALKPLADLGISPHVSVLRGYRAVANQDVHWAGTAAFLSATPVGASDKSGDPEYRRCARSLDQRIADLFPTNIRTLNCGFNRVPGWDQAHDRILSIDYVNAISWSTPTQPESNILEPSQLFTRAFGAGQVDNPRLQYELSRKRSILDGVLEQYKEHKKTLSSADKDRLDAYATSLRDVEKELAKSAEATTCVGPEMVAAGEAYIQRFRLMHKIIITAMKCDLTRSATIMYNDGIGPNRPTMVTTSEQHDAAHNDWSKLIHINQVQVRLWGELVAGLKEADL
;
A
#
# COMPACT_ATOMS: atom_id res chain seq x y z
N MET A 1 9.26 23.16 -4.80
CA MET A 1 9.29 22.95 -3.33
C MET A 1 10.62 23.47 -2.77
N PRO A 2 10.77 24.79 -2.48
CA PRO A 2 12.03 25.36 -1.98
C PRO A 2 11.86 26.03 -0.59
N ASP A 3 11.24 25.34 0.36
CA ASP A 3 11.24 25.72 1.78
C ASP A 3 11.23 24.47 2.68
N ALA A 4 11.77 24.59 3.90
CA ALA A 4 11.87 23.49 4.85
C ALA A 4 10.53 23.16 5.55
N ALA A 5 9.51 24.03 5.38
CA ALA A 5 8.22 23.96 6.06
C ALA A 5 7.52 22.60 5.88
N ASN A 6 7.57 22.02 4.68
CA ASN A 6 6.88 20.76 4.34
C ASN A 6 7.62 19.50 4.86
N GLY A 7 8.01 19.50 6.14
CA GLY A 7 8.61 18.34 6.83
C GLY A 7 10.12 18.14 6.62
N ALA A 8 10.89 19.21 6.34
CA ALA A 8 12.35 19.24 6.34
C ALA A 8 13.04 18.06 5.60
N TRP A 9 12.80 17.94 4.30
CA TRP A 9 13.37 16.88 3.45
C TRP A 9 14.85 17.09 3.13
N ASP A 10 15.70 17.06 4.16
CA ASP A 10 17.15 17.18 4.10
C ASP A 10 17.81 16.14 5.03
N TYR A 11 19.14 16.05 4.97
CA TYR A 11 19.94 15.14 5.79
C TYR A 11 20.46 15.81 7.08
N SER A 12 20.10 17.08 7.35
CA SER A 12 20.75 17.90 8.36
C SER A 12 19.94 19.16 8.71
N GLY A 13 19.41 19.20 9.93
CA GLY A 13 18.76 20.37 10.54
C GLY A 13 18.85 20.31 12.07
N ALA A 14 18.18 21.23 12.77
CA ALA A 14 18.16 21.23 14.25
C ALA A 14 17.58 19.93 14.83
N GLU A 15 16.55 19.38 14.18
CA GLU A 15 15.93 18.07 14.49
C GLU A 15 16.46 16.96 13.55
N GLY A 16 17.57 17.21 12.88
CA GLY A 16 18.30 16.25 12.06
C GLY A 16 17.88 16.13 10.58
N GLY A 17 16.65 16.51 10.22
CA GLY A 17 16.14 16.36 8.84
C GLY A 17 15.44 15.02 8.59
N ALA A 18 14.47 14.97 7.69
CA ALA A 18 13.70 13.76 7.38
C ALA A 18 14.52 12.68 6.64
N LEU A 19 15.56 13.08 5.89
CA LEU A 19 16.44 12.16 5.17
C LEU A 19 17.62 11.65 6.01
N LYS A 20 17.81 12.19 7.23
CA LYS A 20 18.86 11.75 8.18
C LYS A 20 19.02 10.23 8.31
N PRO A 21 17.95 9.41 8.38
CA PRO A 21 18.12 7.96 8.56
C PRO A 21 18.92 7.29 7.44
N LEU A 22 18.88 7.83 6.22
CA LEU A 22 19.62 7.30 5.08
C LEU A 22 21.13 7.54 5.21
N ALA A 23 21.50 8.66 5.85
CA ALA A 23 22.89 8.96 6.20
C ALA A 23 23.35 8.13 7.42
N ASP A 24 22.50 7.98 8.44
CA ASP A 24 22.77 7.15 9.63
C ASP A 24 22.93 5.66 9.28
N LEU A 25 22.27 5.19 8.22
CA LEU A 25 22.40 3.83 7.67
C LEU A 25 23.52 3.72 6.62
N GLY A 26 24.23 4.81 6.28
CA GLY A 26 25.31 4.81 5.28
C GLY A 26 24.86 4.57 3.83
N ILE A 27 23.55 4.56 3.55
CA ILE A 27 23.00 4.22 2.23
C ILE A 27 22.77 5.41 1.31
N SER A 28 22.91 6.66 1.76
CA SER A 28 22.69 7.86 0.92
C SER A 28 23.33 7.82 -0.48
N PRO A 29 24.54 7.25 -0.70
CA PRO A 29 25.12 7.11 -2.04
C PRO A 29 24.34 6.21 -3.00
N HIS A 30 23.44 5.37 -2.49
CA HIS A 30 22.58 4.45 -3.24
C HIS A 30 21.16 5.02 -3.47
N VAL A 31 20.92 6.30 -3.12
CA VAL A 31 19.60 6.93 -3.14
C VAL A 31 19.57 8.16 -4.05
N SER A 32 18.69 8.14 -5.06
CA SER A 32 18.37 9.32 -5.88
C SER A 32 17.18 10.08 -5.31
N VAL A 33 17.41 11.25 -4.71
CA VAL A 33 16.34 12.09 -4.14
C VAL A 33 15.75 13.02 -5.21
N LEU A 34 14.64 12.60 -5.82
CA LEU A 34 13.89 13.37 -6.80
C LEU A 34 13.09 14.51 -6.13
N ARG A 35 13.27 15.75 -6.60
CA ARG A 35 12.69 16.98 -5.99
C ARG A 35 11.96 17.84 -7.02
N GLY A 36 11.11 18.74 -6.53
CA GLY A 36 10.39 19.71 -7.37
C GLY A 36 9.03 19.25 -7.90
N TYR A 37 8.78 17.93 -7.89
CA TYR A 37 7.48 17.32 -8.17
C TYR A 37 6.37 17.91 -7.30
N ARG A 38 5.18 18.03 -7.88
CA ARG A 38 3.94 18.45 -7.23
C ARG A 38 2.88 17.39 -7.53
N ALA A 39 2.09 17.00 -6.54
CA ALA A 39 0.95 16.10 -6.77
C ALA A 39 0.02 16.71 -7.83
N VAL A 40 -0.48 15.88 -8.76
CA VAL A 40 -1.36 16.32 -9.85
C VAL A 40 -2.77 16.49 -9.29
N ALA A 41 -2.98 17.62 -8.62
CA ALA A 41 -4.16 17.89 -7.81
C ALA A 41 -5.34 18.36 -8.68
N ASN A 42 -6.31 17.46 -8.88
CA ASN A 42 -7.49 17.71 -9.73
C ASN A 42 -8.76 18.13 -8.95
N GLN A 43 -8.85 17.80 -7.66
CA GLN A 43 -9.84 18.34 -6.70
C GLN A 43 -9.49 17.99 -5.25
N ASP A 44 -9.38 16.69 -4.91
CA ASP A 44 -8.98 16.23 -3.58
C ASP A 44 -7.55 15.65 -3.63
N VAL A 45 -6.66 16.19 -2.79
CA VAL A 45 -5.23 15.81 -2.76
C VAL A 45 -4.98 14.42 -2.17
N HIS A 46 -5.86 13.91 -1.31
CA HIS A 46 -5.70 12.59 -0.70
C HIS A 46 -6.09 11.51 -1.73
N TRP A 47 -7.27 11.62 -2.34
CA TRP A 47 -7.72 10.65 -3.36
C TRP A 47 -6.89 10.73 -4.65
N ALA A 48 -6.74 11.93 -5.23
CA ALA A 48 -6.01 12.06 -6.49
C ALA A 48 -4.50 11.90 -6.28
N GLY A 49 -3.93 12.42 -5.19
CA GLY A 49 -2.49 12.36 -4.93
C GLY A 49 -1.99 10.96 -4.58
N THR A 50 -2.75 10.18 -3.81
CA THR A 50 -2.42 8.77 -3.53
C THR A 50 -2.55 7.94 -4.81
N ALA A 51 -3.72 7.88 -5.43
CA ALA A 51 -3.93 7.03 -6.61
C ALA A 51 -3.03 7.37 -7.81
N ALA A 52 -2.71 8.66 -8.03
CA ALA A 52 -1.79 9.07 -9.09
C ALA A 52 -0.32 8.69 -8.83
N PHE A 53 0.07 8.32 -7.60
CA PHE A 53 1.47 8.33 -7.15
C PHE A 53 2.43 7.53 -8.04
N LEU A 54 2.12 6.26 -8.35
CA LEU A 54 2.93 5.45 -9.26
C LEU A 54 2.47 5.50 -10.73
N SER A 55 1.34 6.15 -11.03
CA SER A 55 0.82 6.26 -12.41
C SER A 55 1.14 7.60 -13.07
N ALA A 56 1.60 8.59 -12.30
CA ALA A 56 1.88 9.97 -12.70
C ALA A 56 0.73 10.67 -13.46
N THR A 57 -0.50 10.14 -13.34
CA THR A 57 -1.63 10.49 -14.21
C THR A 57 -2.66 11.32 -13.43
N PRO A 58 -3.19 12.42 -14.00
CA PRO A 58 -4.24 13.22 -13.36
C PRO A 58 -5.51 12.40 -13.13
N VAL A 59 -5.85 12.11 -11.87
CA VAL A 59 -7.12 11.43 -11.51
C VAL A 59 -8.28 12.41 -11.64
N GLY A 60 -9.13 12.24 -12.64
CA GLY A 60 -10.25 13.15 -12.90
C GLY A 60 -11.39 13.02 -11.89
N ALA A 61 -11.84 14.16 -11.32
CA ALA A 61 -13.00 14.21 -10.41
C ALA A 61 -14.26 14.77 -11.09
N SER A 62 -14.16 15.94 -11.74
CA SER A 62 -15.24 16.54 -12.54
C SER A 62 -14.91 16.52 -14.04
N ASP A 63 -15.57 15.65 -14.80
CA ASP A 63 -15.44 15.60 -16.25
C ASP A 63 -15.87 16.93 -16.89
N LYS A 64 -15.04 17.47 -17.78
CA LYS A 64 -15.31 18.67 -18.61
C LYS A 64 -15.30 18.35 -20.11
N SER A 65 -15.21 17.07 -20.45
CA SER A 65 -14.96 16.51 -21.78
C SER A 65 -16.18 15.76 -22.35
N GLY A 66 -17.12 15.36 -21.50
CA GLY A 66 -18.16 14.38 -21.84
C GLY A 66 -17.64 12.94 -21.78
N ASP A 67 -16.52 12.70 -21.11
CA ASP A 67 -15.83 11.42 -21.07
C ASP A 67 -16.24 10.61 -19.81
N PRO A 68 -16.99 9.48 -19.97
CA PRO A 68 -17.31 8.60 -18.85
C PRO A 68 -16.07 7.90 -18.27
N GLU A 69 -14.94 7.89 -18.99
CA GLU A 69 -13.69 7.27 -18.58
C GLU A 69 -12.82 8.17 -17.68
N TYR A 70 -13.18 9.45 -17.50
CA TYR A 70 -12.39 10.48 -16.81
C TYR A 70 -11.93 10.14 -15.37
N ARG A 71 -12.64 9.25 -14.65
CA ARG A 71 -12.27 8.78 -13.30
C ARG A 71 -11.31 7.59 -13.38
N ARG A 72 -10.10 7.83 -13.89
CA ARG A 72 -9.05 6.82 -14.13
C ARG A 72 -7.68 7.27 -13.65
N CYS A 73 -6.88 6.28 -13.27
CA CYS A 73 -5.42 6.36 -13.22
C CYS A 73 -4.84 5.95 -14.58
N ALA A 74 -3.52 5.80 -14.68
CA ALA A 74 -2.92 4.93 -15.70
C ALA A 74 -2.34 3.66 -15.05
N ARG A 75 -1.99 2.66 -15.88
CA ARG A 75 -1.22 1.50 -15.43
C ARG A 75 0.09 1.97 -14.79
N SER A 76 0.31 1.59 -13.54
CA SER A 76 1.37 2.13 -12.67
C SER A 76 2.78 1.64 -13.02
N LEU A 77 3.79 2.34 -12.49
CA LEU A 77 5.21 2.08 -12.74
C LEU A 77 5.64 0.66 -12.36
N ASP A 78 5.23 0.18 -11.18
CA ASP A 78 5.50 -1.17 -10.70
C ASP A 78 4.88 -2.24 -11.63
N GLN A 79 3.67 -1.99 -12.13
CA GLN A 79 3.00 -2.86 -13.09
C GLN A 79 3.68 -2.85 -14.46
N ARG A 80 4.31 -1.75 -14.87
CA ARG A 80 5.13 -1.67 -16.10
C ARG A 80 6.48 -2.37 -15.92
N ILE A 81 7.11 -2.26 -14.75
CA ILE A 81 8.31 -3.04 -14.39
C ILE A 81 7.99 -4.53 -14.44
N ALA A 82 6.84 -4.95 -13.89
CA ALA A 82 6.35 -6.32 -13.94
C ALA A 82 5.95 -6.84 -15.33
N ASP A 83 5.76 -5.96 -16.33
CA ASP A 83 5.60 -6.35 -17.73
C ASP A 83 6.97 -6.57 -18.41
N LEU A 84 7.97 -5.75 -18.08
CA LEU A 84 9.33 -5.80 -18.66
C LEU A 84 10.17 -6.94 -18.07
N PHE A 85 9.95 -7.28 -16.80
CA PHE A 85 10.71 -8.29 -16.06
C PHE A 85 9.75 -9.34 -15.44
N PRO A 86 9.04 -10.14 -16.28
CA PRO A 86 8.02 -11.07 -15.82
C PRO A 86 8.62 -12.18 -14.95
N THR A 87 7.92 -12.48 -13.86
CA THR A 87 8.28 -13.47 -12.82
C THR A 87 7.01 -14.12 -12.27
N ASN A 88 7.15 -15.18 -11.45
CA ASN A 88 6.00 -15.92 -10.89
C ASN A 88 5.02 -15.03 -10.10
N ILE A 89 5.52 -13.94 -9.50
CA ILE A 89 4.74 -12.91 -8.82
C ILE A 89 5.04 -11.57 -9.50
N ARG A 90 4.05 -10.99 -10.19
CA ARG A 90 4.21 -9.70 -10.89
C ARG A 90 4.79 -8.60 -9.99
N THR A 91 4.15 -8.37 -8.84
CA THR A 91 4.59 -7.39 -7.83
C THR A 91 4.06 -7.79 -6.46
N LEU A 92 4.80 -7.45 -5.40
CA LEU A 92 4.34 -7.55 -4.01
C LEU A 92 3.84 -6.20 -3.51
N ASN A 93 2.53 -5.98 -3.54
CA ASN A 93 1.88 -4.75 -3.06
C ASN A 93 1.62 -4.85 -1.54
N CYS A 94 2.16 -3.91 -0.77
CA CYS A 94 2.20 -3.93 0.69
C CYS A 94 1.71 -2.59 1.26
N GLY A 95 0.91 -2.61 2.34
CA GLY A 95 0.38 -1.37 2.95
C GLY A 95 0.23 -1.40 4.47
N PHE A 96 0.12 -0.21 5.05
CA PHE A 96 -0.11 -0.04 6.50
C PHE A 96 -1.54 -0.42 6.91
N ASN A 97 -2.55 0.11 6.25
CA ASN A 97 -3.94 -0.05 6.64
C ASN A 97 -4.85 -0.05 5.40
N ARG A 98 -6.14 -0.36 5.59
CA ARG A 98 -7.19 -0.05 4.62
C ARG A 98 -8.23 0.87 5.27
N VAL A 99 -8.41 2.07 4.71
CA VAL A 99 -9.52 2.99 5.02
C VAL A 99 -10.84 2.24 4.80
N PRO A 100 -11.72 2.13 5.82
CA PRO A 100 -12.99 1.42 5.70
C PRO A 100 -13.96 2.08 4.70
N GLY A 101 -14.72 1.26 3.97
CA GLY A 101 -15.67 1.74 2.97
C GLY A 101 -16.82 2.63 3.51
N TRP A 102 -17.07 2.64 4.83
CA TRP A 102 -18.05 3.55 5.43
C TRP A 102 -17.55 5.00 5.58
N ASP A 103 -16.24 5.23 5.50
CA ASP A 103 -15.64 6.58 5.51
C ASP A 103 -15.76 7.29 4.15
N GLN A 104 -16.31 6.59 3.15
CA GLN A 104 -16.70 7.15 1.85
C GLN A 104 -17.81 8.22 1.95
N ALA A 105 -18.41 8.40 3.14
CA ALA A 105 -19.44 9.40 3.42
C ALA A 105 -18.96 10.87 3.40
N HIS A 106 -17.66 11.14 3.39
CA HIS A 106 -17.07 12.49 3.43
C HIS A 106 -17.15 13.29 2.09
N ASP A 107 -18.27 13.19 1.37
CA ASP A 107 -18.65 14.02 0.22
C ASP A 107 -17.72 13.95 -1.02
N ARG A 108 -17.32 12.72 -1.43
CA ARG A 108 -16.27 12.51 -2.45
C ARG A 108 -16.73 11.80 -3.72
N ILE A 109 -16.26 12.29 -4.86
CA ILE A 109 -16.63 11.84 -6.22
C ILE A 109 -15.89 10.55 -6.67
N LEU A 110 -14.92 10.08 -5.87
CA LEU A 110 -13.97 9.01 -6.21
C LEU A 110 -14.12 7.78 -5.28
N SER A 111 -13.76 6.58 -5.75
CA SER A 111 -13.85 5.36 -4.93
C SER A 111 -12.92 5.42 -3.73
N ILE A 112 -13.27 4.75 -2.63
CA ILE A 112 -12.42 4.60 -1.44
C ILE A 112 -11.09 3.89 -1.77
N ASP A 113 -11.01 3.16 -2.87
CA ASP A 113 -9.78 2.48 -3.30
C ASP A 113 -8.67 3.48 -3.71
N TYR A 114 -9.04 4.70 -4.09
CA TYR A 114 -8.09 5.76 -4.49
C TYR A 114 -7.24 6.33 -3.33
N VAL A 115 -7.66 6.12 -2.06
CA VAL A 115 -6.82 6.39 -0.87
C VAL A 115 -6.15 5.14 -0.29
N ASN A 116 -6.46 3.96 -0.85
CA ASN A 116 -6.01 2.65 -0.37
C ASN A 116 -4.98 1.97 -1.27
N ALA A 117 -4.82 2.41 -2.52
CA ALA A 117 -3.94 1.79 -3.51
C ALA A 117 -3.14 2.83 -4.32
N ILE A 118 -1.85 2.55 -4.50
CA ILE A 118 -0.95 3.29 -5.41
C ILE A 118 -0.55 2.46 -6.64
N SER A 119 -0.81 1.14 -6.64
CA SER A 119 -0.58 0.23 -7.77
C SER A 119 -1.88 -0.02 -8.54
N TRP A 120 -1.79 -0.04 -9.87
CA TRP A 120 -2.93 -0.05 -10.81
C TRP A 120 -2.59 -0.94 -12.02
N SER A 121 -3.15 -2.15 -12.08
CA SER A 121 -2.89 -3.08 -13.20
C SER A 121 -3.54 -2.62 -14.50
N THR A 122 -4.64 -1.86 -14.41
CA THR A 122 -5.27 -1.13 -15.52
C THR A 122 -5.69 0.27 -15.04
N PRO A 123 -6.06 1.21 -15.94
CA PRO A 123 -6.56 2.54 -15.58
C PRO A 123 -7.71 2.58 -14.55
N THR A 124 -8.51 1.50 -14.44
CA THR A 124 -9.66 1.38 -13.52
C THR A 124 -9.46 0.35 -12.41
N GLN A 125 -8.42 -0.49 -12.47
CA GLN A 125 -8.23 -1.62 -11.57
C GLN A 125 -7.07 -1.35 -10.59
N PRO A 126 -7.37 -0.95 -9.34
CA PRO A 126 -6.38 -0.85 -8.30
C PRO A 126 -5.97 -2.25 -7.83
N GLU A 127 -4.71 -2.40 -7.44
CA GLU A 127 -4.26 -3.59 -6.73
C GLU A 127 -4.46 -3.45 -5.23
N SER A 128 -4.92 -4.52 -4.58
CA SER A 128 -5.08 -4.53 -3.13
C SER A 128 -3.73 -4.65 -2.42
N ASN A 129 -3.47 -3.73 -1.50
CA ASN A 129 -2.32 -3.82 -0.59
C ASN A 129 -2.49 -5.00 0.37
N ILE A 130 -1.49 -5.88 0.41
CA ILE A 130 -1.33 -6.87 1.46
C ILE A 130 -0.96 -6.14 2.75
N LEU A 131 -1.70 -6.40 3.82
CA LEU A 131 -1.48 -5.72 5.09
C LEU A 131 -0.55 -6.55 5.99
N GLU A 132 -0.90 -7.80 6.28
CA GLU A 132 -0.19 -8.57 7.30
C GLU A 132 1.06 -9.32 6.77
N PRO A 133 2.17 -9.39 7.54
CA PRO A 133 3.37 -10.12 7.13
C PRO A 133 3.11 -11.61 6.86
N SER A 134 2.16 -12.23 7.57
CA SER A 134 1.74 -13.61 7.32
C SER A 134 1.09 -13.79 5.94
N GLN A 135 0.20 -12.87 5.55
CA GLN A 135 -0.41 -12.87 4.22
C GLN A 135 0.64 -12.63 3.14
N LEU A 136 1.63 -11.77 3.40
CA LEU A 136 2.73 -11.51 2.46
C LEU A 136 3.67 -12.73 2.33
N PHE A 137 3.98 -13.40 3.44
CA PHE A 137 4.76 -14.64 3.44
C PHE A 137 4.04 -15.74 2.64
N THR A 138 2.73 -15.93 2.87
CA THR A 138 1.91 -16.84 2.06
C THR A 138 1.86 -16.41 0.59
N ARG A 139 1.80 -15.11 0.28
CA ARG A 139 1.80 -14.64 -1.12
C ARG A 139 3.13 -14.90 -1.84
N ALA A 140 4.25 -14.80 -1.11
CA ALA A 140 5.59 -15.01 -1.63
C ALA A 140 5.98 -16.49 -1.72
N PHE A 141 5.78 -17.26 -0.65
CA PHE A 141 6.31 -18.61 -0.48
C PHE A 141 5.23 -19.70 -0.30
N GLY A 142 3.98 -19.40 -0.67
CA GLY A 142 2.77 -20.20 -0.45
C GLY A 142 2.65 -21.52 -1.21
N ALA A 143 3.70 -22.32 -1.23
CA ALA A 143 3.69 -23.77 -1.42
C ALA A 143 4.39 -24.48 -0.24
N GLY A 144 4.42 -23.83 0.94
CA GLY A 144 5.15 -24.25 2.15
C GLY A 144 4.35 -23.98 3.43
N GLN A 145 4.72 -24.68 4.51
CA GLN A 145 3.79 -25.02 5.59
C GLN A 145 3.62 -23.99 6.74
N VAL A 146 2.37 -23.59 7.06
CA VAL A 146 2.01 -22.72 8.23
C VAL A 146 0.54 -22.95 8.69
N ASP A 147 0.29 -23.75 9.74
CA ASP A 147 -1.03 -23.78 10.41
C ASP A 147 -1.03 -22.89 11.65
N ASN A 148 -1.67 -21.74 11.51
CA ASN A 148 -2.06 -20.92 12.64
C ASN A 148 -3.59 -20.97 12.71
N PRO A 149 -4.20 -21.63 13.72
CA PRO A 149 -5.65 -21.82 13.79
C PRO A 149 -6.46 -20.51 13.80
N ARG A 150 -5.86 -19.39 14.27
CA ARG A 150 -6.50 -18.06 14.24
C ARG A 150 -6.55 -17.50 12.81
N LEU A 151 -5.53 -17.72 12.00
CA LEU A 151 -5.55 -17.45 10.56
C LEU A 151 -6.60 -18.30 9.83
N GLN A 152 -6.73 -19.59 10.16
CA GLN A 152 -7.78 -20.46 9.60
C GLN A 152 -9.21 -19.95 9.93
N TYR A 153 -9.43 -19.47 11.16
CA TYR A 153 -10.70 -18.84 11.55
C TYR A 153 -10.96 -17.52 10.79
N GLU A 154 -9.97 -16.63 10.69
CA GLU A 154 -10.12 -15.37 9.94
C GLU A 154 -10.32 -15.59 8.43
N LEU A 155 -9.66 -16.59 7.84
CA LEU A 155 -9.81 -16.94 6.42
C LEU A 155 -11.18 -17.56 6.12
N SER A 156 -11.66 -18.49 6.94
CA SER A 156 -13.01 -19.05 6.78
C SER A 156 -14.11 -18.01 7.01
N ARG A 157 -13.94 -17.10 7.99
CA ARG A 157 -14.83 -15.96 8.22
C ARG A 157 -14.84 -14.97 7.04
N LYS A 158 -13.68 -14.65 6.46
CA LYS A 158 -13.58 -13.80 5.25
C LYS A 158 -14.25 -14.45 4.05
N ARG A 159 -14.06 -15.76 3.84
CA ARG A 159 -14.70 -16.51 2.75
C ARG A 159 -16.23 -16.44 2.84
N SER A 160 -16.79 -16.70 4.01
CA SER A 160 -18.25 -16.59 4.24
C SER A 160 -18.80 -15.18 3.99
N ILE A 161 -18.03 -14.13 4.26
CA ILE A 161 -18.41 -12.74 3.94
C ILE A 161 -18.34 -12.48 2.42
N LEU A 162 -17.31 -12.99 1.73
CA LEU A 162 -17.19 -12.90 0.27
C LEU A 162 -18.35 -13.62 -0.44
N ASP A 163 -18.66 -14.86 -0.03
CA ASP A 163 -19.75 -15.66 -0.59
C ASP A 163 -21.09 -14.90 -0.52
N GLY A 164 -21.42 -14.33 0.64
CA GLY A 164 -22.65 -13.52 0.83
C GLY A 164 -22.69 -12.23 0.01
N VAL A 165 -21.56 -11.54 -0.15
CA VAL A 165 -21.47 -10.34 -1.01
C VAL A 165 -21.59 -10.71 -2.49
N LEU A 166 -21.02 -11.85 -2.92
CA LEU A 166 -21.14 -12.37 -4.28
C LEU A 166 -22.54 -12.92 -4.58
N GLU A 167 -23.29 -13.36 -3.57
CA GLU A 167 -24.69 -13.75 -3.69
C GLU A 167 -25.60 -12.53 -3.87
N GLN A 168 -25.52 -11.54 -2.98
CA GLN A 168 -26.22 -10.25 -3.11
C GLN A 168 -25.91 -9.55 -4.44
N TYR A 169 -24.66 -9.62 -4.91
CA TYR A 169 -24.28 -9.11 -6.24
C TYR A 169 -25.04 -9.81 -7.38
N LYS A 170 -25.16 -11.15 -7.37
CA LYS A 170 -25.91 -11.89 -8.41
C LYS A 170 -27.38 -11.50 -8.43
N GLU A 171 -28.00 -11.34 -7.27
CA GLU A 171 -29.40 -10.95 -7.14
C GLU A 171 -29.64 -9.53 -7.70
N HIS A 172 -28.77 -8.58 -7.37
CA HIS A 172 -28.93 -7.17 -7.74
C HIS A 172 -28.35 -6.83 -9.13
N LYS A 173 -27.63 -7.76 -9.79
CA LYS A 173 -27.07 -7.54 -11.15
C LYS A 173 -28.12 -7.18 -12.20
N LYS A 174 -29.41 -7.42 -11.97
CA LYS A 174 -30.50 -7.02 -12.88
C LYS A 174 -30.91 -5.54 -12.77
N THR A 175 -30.74 -4.89 -11.61
CA THR A 175 -31.21 -3.52 -11.36
C THR A 175 -30.11 -2.44 -11.51
N LEU A 176 -28.84 -2.83 -11.54
CA LEU A 176 -27.69 -1.93 -11.61
C LEU A 176 -27.45 -1.31 -13.01
N SER A 177 -26.81 -0.14 -13.07
CA SER A 177 -26.35 0.49 -14.32
C SER A 177 -25.23 -0.33 -15.00
N SER A 178 -24.86 -0.05 -16.26
CA SER A 178 -23.69 -0.74 -16.86
C SER A 178 -22.39 -0.35 -16.16
N ALA A 179 -22.17 0.94 -15.91
CA ALA A 179 -20.97 1.44 -15.23
C ALA A 179 -20.76 0.81 -13.84
N ASP A 180 -21.83 0.49 -13.12
CA ASP A 180 -21.74 -0.18 -11.82
C ASP A 180 -21.59 -1.70 -11.95
N LYS A 181 -22.18 -2.32 -13.00
CA LYS A 181 -21.88 -3.72 -13.35
C LYS A 181 -20.40 -3.91 -13.66
N ASP A 182 -19.82 -3.02 -14.48
CA ASP A 182 -18.42 -3.09 -14.90
C ASP A 182 -17.45 -2.92 -13.72
N ARG A 183 -17.74 -1.98 -12.81
CA ARG A 183 -17.00 -1.81 -11.54
C ARG A 183 -17.07 -3.06 -10.66
N LEU A 184 -18.25 -3.67 -10.53
CA LEU A 184 -18.46 -4.81 -9.65
C LEU A 184 -17.95 -6.13 -10.26
N ASP A 185 -17.96 -6.29 -11.59
CA ASP A 185 -17.30 -7.42 -12.26
C ASP A 185 -15.76 -7.31 -12.18
N ALA A 186 -15.19 -6.09 -12.25
CA ALA A 186 -13.77 -5.87 -11.99
C ALA A 186 -13.40 -6.22 -10.53
N TYR A 187 -14.21 -5.76 -9.56
CA TYR A 187 -14.04 -6.11 -8.14
C TYR A 187 -14.17 -7.63 -7.90
N ALA A 188 -15.19 -8.28 -8.46
CA ALA A 188 -15.38 -9.73 -8.35
C ALA A 188 -14.28 -10.54 -9.07
N THR A 189 -13.63 -9.98 -10.09
CA THR A 189 -12.46 -10.59 -10.73
C THR A 189 -11.24 -10.53 -9.81
N SER A 190 -10.95 -9.36 -9.23
CA SER A 190 -9.88 -9.20 -8.24
C SER A 190 -10.05 -10.13 -7.03
N LEU A 191 -11.28 -10.25 -6.49
CA LEU A 191 -11.58 -11.20 -5.42
C LEU A 191 -11.33 -12.66 -5.82
N ARG A 192 -11.73 -13.08 -7.02
CA ARG A 192 -11.51 -14.45 -7.52
C ARG A 192 -10.04 -14.81 -7.70
N ASP A 193 -9.19 -13.85 -8.05
CA ASP A 193 -7.75 -14.13 -8.17
C ASP A 193 -7.12 -14.28 -6.78
N VAL A 194 -7.57 -13.51 -5.78
CA VAL A 194 -7.23 -13.75 -4.37
C VAL A 194 -7.73 -15.12 -3.87
N GLU A 195 -8.95 -15.53 -4.22
CA GLU A 195 -9.52 -16.85 -3.88
C GLU A 195 -8.67 -18.01 -4.45
N LYS A 196 -8.23 -17.91 -5.71
CA LYS A 196 -7.39 -18.93 -6.37
C LYS A 196 -6.01 -19.08 -5.71
N GLU A 197 -5.46 -17.99 -5.17
CA GLU A 197 -4.17 -18.00 -4.48
C GLU A 197 -4.32 -18.59 -3.07
N LEU A 198 -5.36 -18.18 -2.32
CA LEU A 198 -5.67 -18.75 -1.00
C LEU A 198 -5.99 -20.26 -1.05
N ALA A 199 -6.67 -20.72 -2.11
CA ALA A 199 -7.03 -22.14 -2.27
C ALA A 199 -5.80 -23.08 -2.40
N LYS A 200 -4.63 -22.56 -2.81
CA LYS A 200 -3.40 -23.35 -2.98
C LYS A 200 -2.54 -23.45 -1.73
N SER A 201 -2.71 -22.58 -0.74
CA SER A 201 -1.84 -22.50 0.44
C SER A 201 -2.35 -23.27 1.65
N ALA A 202 -3.41 -24.07 1.53
CA ALA A 202 -4.18 -24.58 2.66
C ALA A 202 -3.67 -25.89 3.29
N GLU A 203 -2.75 -26.62 2.65
CA GLU A 203 -2.38 -28.02 2.97
C GLU A 203 -1.26 -28.14 4.05
N ALA A 204 -1.17 -27.20 5.00
CA ALA A 204 0.13 -26.72 5.48
C ALA A 204 0.17 -26.26 6.96
N THR A 205 1.18 -26.70 7.75
CA THR A 205 1.29 -26.76 9.26
C THR A 205 2.62 -26.19 9.84
N THR A 206 2.84 -25.44 10.95
CA THR A 206 2.11 -25.05 12.21
C THR A 206 2.78 -23.80 12.86
N CYS A 207 2.11 -22.95 13.69
CA CYS A 207 2.60 -22.35 14.98
C CYS A 207 1.79 -21.18 15.62
N VAL A 208 2.11 -20.88 16.90
CA VAL A 208 1.44 -19.99 17.89
C VAL A 208 1.80 -18.49 17.73
N GLY A 209 0.98 -17.57 18.26
CA GLY A 209 1.14 -16.11 18.14
C GLY A 209 1.74 -15.37 19.36
N PRO A 210 2.29 -14.14 19.18
CA PRO A 210 3.09 -13.41 20.19
C PRO A 210 2.31 -12.35 21.01
N GLU A 211 3.04 -11.64 21.87
CA GLU A 211 2.60 -10.67 22.89
C GLU A 211 2.20 -9.28 22.36
N MET A 212 1.65 -8.43 23.24
CA MET A 212 1.13 -7.09 22.92
C MET A 212 2.26 -6.04 22.80
N VAL A 213 2.63 -5.69 21.57
CA VAL A 213 3.61 -4.64 21.25
C VAL A 213 2.93 -3.26 21.15
N ALA A 214 3.61 -2.18 21.58
CA ALA A 214 3.10 -0.81 21.49
C ALA A 214 2.87 -0.37 20.02
N ALA A 215 1.80 0.38 19.73
CA ALA A 215 1.32 0.59 18.36
C ALA A 215 2.37 1.07 17.33
N GLY A 216 3.17 2.09 17.66
CA GLY A 216 4.24 2.57 16.78
C GLY A 216 5.40 1.58 16.62
N GLU A 217 5.70 0.79 17.65
CA GLU A 217 6.70 -0.28 17.54
C GLU A 217 6.16 -1.46 16.72
N ALA A 218 4.89 -1.84 16.91
CA ALA A 218 4.21 -2.87 16.13
C ALA A 218 4.19 -2.52 14.64
N TYR A 219 3.94 -1.24 14.31
CA TYR A 219 4.08 -0.69 12.95
C TYR A 219 5.50 -0.93 12.38
N ILE A 220 6.55 -0.55 13.13
CA ILE A 220 7.95 -0.69 12.71
C ILE A 220 8.33 -2.18 12.54
N GLN A 221 7.97 -3.03 13.51
CA GLN A 221 8.22 -4.47 13.46
C GLN A 221 7.50 -5.13 12.27
N ARG A 222 6.23 -4.77 12.02
CA ARG A 222 5.43 -5.28 10.90
C ARG A 222 6.07 -4.95 9.55
N PHE A 223 6.45 -3.69 9.31
CA PHE A 223 7.14 -3.34 8.06
C PHE A 223 8.51 -4.00 7.93
N ARG A 224 9.30 -4.10 9.00
CA ARG A 224 10.58 -4.85 8.98
C ARG A 224 10.42 -6.32 8.61
N LEU A 225 9.35 -6.99 9.06
CA LEU A 225 9.03 -8.35 8.65
C LEU A 225 8.65 -8.41 7.16
N MET A 226 7.85 -7.47 6.68
CA MET A 226 7.48 -7.39 5.26
C MET A 226 8.70 -7.13 4.37
N HIS A 227 9.64 -6.29 4.79
CA HIS A 227 10.88 -6.03 4.04
C HIS A 227 11.73 -7.30 3.91
N LYS A 228 11.90 -8.07 4.99
CA LYS A 228 12.61 -9.36 4.94
C LYS A 228 11.95 -10.35 3.97
N ILE A 229 10.62 -10.39 3.92
CA ILE A 229 9.87 -11.21 2.96
C ILE A 229 10.11 -10.73 1.52
N ILE A 230 10.02 -9.43 1.25
CA ILE A 230 10.25 -8.84 -0.09
C ILE A 230 11.66 -9.13 -0.58
N ILE A 231 12.68 -8.83 0.23
CA ILE A 231 14.09 -9.10 -0.09
C ILE A 231 14.27 -10.60 -0.42
N THR A 232 13.74 -11.48 0.44
CA THR A 232 13.86 -12.94 0.23
C THR A 232 13.13 -13.40 -1.03
N ALA A 233 11.95 -12.85 -1.34
CA ALA A 233 11.21 -13.15 -2.56
C ALA A 233 11.94 -12.68 -3.84
N MET A 234 12.67 -11.56 -3.76
CA MET A 234 13.54 -11.08 -4.86
C MET A 234 14.80 -11.95 -4.99
N LYS A 235 15.47 -12.33 -3.89
CA LYS A 235 16.62 -13.26 -3.91
C LYS A 235 16.26 -14.63 -4.47
N CYS A 236 15.04 -15.10 -4.24
CA CYS A 236 14.54 -16.40 -4.71
C CYS A 236 13.92 -16.35 -6.13
N ASP A 237 14.10 -15.26 -6.88
CA ASP A 237 13.54 -15.08 -8.24
C ASP A 237 12.00 -15.24 -8.33
N LEU A 238 11.30 -14.86 -7.25
CA LEU A 238 9.83 -14.96 -7.19
C LEU A 238 9.17 -13.68 -7.72
N THR A 239 9.82 -12.52 -7.56
CA THR A 239 9.38 -11.25 -8.16
C THR A 239 10.56 -10.39 -8.63
N ARG A 240 10.26 -9.35 -9.42
CA ARG A 240 11.13 -8.19 -9.70
C ARG A 240 10.52 -6.85 -9.28
N SER A 241 9.37 -6.86 -8.63
CA SER A 241 8.67 -5.64 -8.23
C SER A 241 8.05 -5.76 -6.84
N ALA A 242 8.10 -4.67 -6.09
CA ALA A 242 7.36 -4.52 -4.84
C ALA A 242 6.96 -3.05 -4.66
N THR A 243 5.75 -2.85 -4.15
CA THR A 243 5.15 -1.55 -3.89
C THR A 243 4.85 -1.48 -2.41
N ILE A 244 5.32 -0.43 -1.71
CA ILE A 244 5.14 -0.30 -0.27
C ILE A 244 4.51 1.05 0.06
N MET A 245 3.34 0.99 0.71
CA MET A 245 2.50 2.11 1.08
C MET A 245 2.52 2.27 2.62
N TYR A 246 3.55 2.98 3.11
CA TYR A 246 3.81 3.18 4.55
C TYR A 246 2.69 3.92 5.30
N ASN A 247 1.85 4.66 4.59
CA ASN A 247 0.60 5.22 5.10
C ASN A 247 -0.49 5.15 4.03
N ASP A 248 -1.76 5.15 4.45
CA ASP A 248 -2.88 5.43 3.55
C ASP A 248 -3.02 6.95 3.27
N GLY A 249 -3.99 7.33 2.44
CA GLY A 249 -4.16 8.72 2.00
C GLY A 249 -4.64 9.71 3.07
N ILE A 250 -5.20 9.26 4.20
CA ILE A 250 -5.92 10.14 5.16
C ILE A 250 -5.63 9.86 6.65
N GLY A 251 -5.07 8.71 7.01
CA GLY A 251 -4.80 8.33 8.40
C GLY A 251 -6.06 7.94 9.21
N PRO A 252 -6.01 7.97 10.55
CA PRO A 252 -4.90 8.44 11.37
C PRO A 252 -3.78 7.39 11.56
N ASN A 253 -2.51 7.81 11.52
CA ASN A 253 -1.36 6.92 11.76
C ASN A 253 -0.32 7.50 12.74
N ARG A 254 0.13 6.68 13.69
CA ARG A 254 1.20 6.98 14.65
C ARG A 254 2.32 5.94 14.57
N PRO A 255 3.25 6.08 13.62
CA PRO A 255 4.36 5.13 13.45
C PRO A 255 5.47 5.29 14.51
N THR A 256 5.33 6.22 15.45
CA THR A 256 6.30 6.50 16.51
C THR A 256 5.60 6.91 17.80
N MET A 257 6.26 6.66 18.94
CA MET A 257 5.84 7.17 20.25
C MET A 257 6.56 8.49 20.63
N VAL A 258 7.47 8.99 19.78
CA VAL A 258 8.20 10.26 19.98
C VAL A 258 7.26 11.48 19.93
N THR A 259 6.11 11.34 19.25
CA THR A 259 5.07 12.37 19.18
C THR A 259 3.69 11.76 19.40
N THR A 260 2.75 12.56 19.92
CA THR A 260 1.35 12.19 20.13
C THR A 260 0.43 12.57 18.96
N SER A 261 0.86 13.49 18.08
CA SER A 261 0.17 13.74 16.81
C SER A 261 0.28 12.52 15.89
N GLU A 262 -0.69 12.41 15.00
CA GLU A 262 -0.69 11.42 13.94
C GLU A 262 -0.35 12.09 12.59
N GLN A 263 -0.02 11.30 11.58
CA GLN A 263 0.59 11.77 10.34
C GLN A 263 -0.25 12.78 9.55
N HIS A 264 -1.58 12.67 9.52
CA HIS A 264 -2.44 13.58 8.76
C HIS A 264 -2.57 14.95 9.44
N ASP A 265 -2.93 14.98 10.72
CA ASP A 265 -2.89 16.17 11.58
C ASP A 265 -1.51 16.86 11.54
N ALA A 266 -0.41 16.13 11.70
CA ALA A 266 0.93 16.70 11.65
C ALA A 266 1.26 17.31 10.27
N ALA A 267 0.76 16.72 9.17
CA ALA A 267 0.92 17.24 7.81
C ALA A 267 -0.04 18.39 7.45
N HIS A 268 -0.92 18.82 8.36
CA HIS A 268 -1.69 20.04 8.25
C HIS A 268 -1.26 21.12 9.26
N ASN A 269 -0.93 20.70 10.49
CA ASN A 269 -0.91 21.58 11.67
C ASN A 269 0.43 21.63 12.41
N ASP A 270 1.30 20.61 12.31
CA ASP A 270 2.52 20.52 13.13
C ASP A 270 3.69 19.80 12.42
N TRP A 271 4.42 20.56 11.62
CA TRP A 271 5.56 20.10 10.83
C TRP A 271 6.75 19.62 11.70
N SER A 272 6.93 20.20 12.90
CA SER A 272 7.89 19.78 13.92
C SER A 272 7.59 18.39 14.49
N LYS A 273 6.32 17.97 14.52
CA LYS A 273 5.95 16.58 14.83
C LYS A 273 6.03 15.67 13.59
N LEU A 274 5.72 16.20 12.41
CA LEU A 274 5.78 15.43 11.16
C LEU A 274 7.20 14.93 10.84
N ILE A 275 8.25 15.72 11.13
CA ILE A 275 9.63 15.30 10.84
C ILE A 275 9.99 13.96 11.51
N HIS A 276 9.55 13.72 12.75
CA HIS A 276 9.80 12.46 13.46
C HIS A 276 9.01 11.27 12.89
N ILE A 277 7.81 11.53 12.35
CA ILE A 277 6.99 10.56 11.63
C ILE A 277 7.68 10.18 10.30
N ASN A 278 8.13 11.18 9.54
CA ASN A 278 8.88 11.01 8.31
C ASN A 278 10.20 10.26 8.56
N GLN A 279 10.94 10.60 9.62
CA GLN A 279 12.19 9.91 10.00
C GLN A 279 11.99 8.40 10.25
N VAL A 280 10.85 7.96 10.80
CA VAL A 280 10.57 6.52 10.94
C VAL A 280 10.30 5.87 9.59
N GLN A 281 9.50 6.49 8.72
CA GLN A 281 9.17 5.93 7.41
C GLN A 281 10.38 5.90 6.46
N VAL A 282 11.21 6.95 6.49
CA VAL A 282 12.48 7.02 5.77
C VAL A 282 13.50 6.04 6.35
N ARG A 283 13.53 5.81 7.66
CA ARG A 283 14.34 4.73 8.28
C ARG A 283 13.90 3.37 7.79
N LEU A 284 12.60 3.07 7.79
CA LEU A 284 12.05 1.80 7.31
C LEU A 284 12.41 1.54 5.84
N TRP A 285 12.22 2.54 4.97
CA TRP A 285 12.63 2.45 3.58
C TRP A 285 14.14 2.29 3.42
N GLY A 286 14.93 2.99 4.23
CA GLY A 286 16.39 2.84 4.22
C GLY A 286 16.87 1.46 4.68
N GLU A 287 16.21 0.86 5.66
CA GLU A 287 16.49 -0.51 6.13
C GLU A 287 16.14 -1.55 5.06
N LEU A 288 15.14 -1.29 4.19
CA LEU A 288 14.89 -2.09 2.99
C LEU A 288 16.00 -1.93 1.94
N VAL A 289 16.42 -0.70 1.62
CA VAL A 289 17.50 -0.46 0.64
C VAL A 289 18.83 -1.07 1.11
N ALA A 290 19.14 -0.99 2.40
CA ALA A 290 20.29 -1.67 3.00
C ALA A 290 20.20 -3.19 2.81
N GLY A 291 19.05 -3.80 3.15
CA GLY A 291 18.83 -5.23 3.01
C GLY A 291 18.79 -5.77 1.57
N LEU A 292 18.42 -4.93 0.59
CA LEU A 292 18.56 -5.25 -0.85
C LEU A 292 20.04 -5.24 -1.28
N LYS A 293 20.80 -4.22 -0.86
CA LYS A 293 22.25 -4.16 -1.11
C LYS A 293 23.00 -5.33 -0.45
N GLU A 294 22.67 -5.69 0.79
CA GLU A 294 23.19 -6.88 1.48
C GLU A 294 22.74 -8.21 0.83
N ALA A 295 21.79 -8.14 -0.11
CA ALA A 295 21.30 -9.26 -0.87
C ALA A 295 21.91 -9.38 -2.29
N ASP A 296 22.78 -8.45 -2.69
CA ASP A 296 23.29 -8.27 -4.05
C ASP A 296 22.17 -8.04 -5.09
N LEU A 297 21.18 -7.20 -4.72
CA LEU A 297 20.00 -6.79 -5.52
C LEU A 297 19.96 -5.27 -5.79
#